data_AF-A0A8C7EHG1-F1
#
_entry.id   AF-A0A8C7EHG1-F1
#
_cell.length_a   1.000
_cell.length_b   1.000
_cell.length_c   1.000
_cell.angle_alpha   90.00
_cell.angle_beta   90.00
_cell.angle_gamma   90.00
#
_symmetry.space_group_name_H-M   'P 1'
#
loop_
_entity.id
_entity.type
_entity.pdbx_description
1 polymer ?
#
loop_
_entity_poly.entity_id
_entity_poly.type
_entity_poly.pdbx_seq_one_letter_code
_entity_poly.pdbx_strand_id
1 'polypeptide(L)'
;MPGGHSLLPWLLLLPPVLLGPGLADGVGPLPSHCAPCTPEKLAQCPLVAASCPETARQPGCGCCQTCALGPGQPCGVYTARCARGLRCRVPPEQPGPLRALLRGQGTCAPAAEADKPTDSVESEDMTLESTEMTQDQLLSQQLMFPISQDKSIPWNAISTYENMKAKRISELKKWREQGPCQKELYRALHKLVMAQQRSGGEIYKFYLPNCSKSGFYHSRQCETSLDGESAACWCVYPTNGKRIPGSLEPKGDAECQQYLSSPE
;
A
#
# COMPACT_ATOMS: atom_id res chain seq x y z
N MET A 1 67.03 -34.77 -41.86
CA MET A 1 67.67 -33.64 -41.14
C MET A 1 66.78 -32.41 -41.31
N PRO A 2 66.73 -31.50 -40.32
CA PRO A 2 65.50 -31.31 -39.53
C PRO A 2 64.74 -30.00 -39.82
N GLY A 3 63.57 -29.85 -39.18
CA GLY A 3 62.81 -28.59 -39.18
C GLY A 3 61.42 -28.74 -38.53
N GLY A 4 61.38 -28.84 -37.20
CA GLY A 4 60.11 -29.03 -36.47
C GLY A 4 59.30 -27.72 -36.36
N HIS A 5 57.99 -27.81 -36.52
CA HIS A 5 57.06 -26.70 -36.23
C HIS A 5 56.42 -26.92 -34.86
N SER A 6 56.71 -26.01 -33.93
CA SER A 6 56.21 -26.07 -32.56
C SER A 6 54.74 -25.61 -32.49
N LEU A 7 53.88 -26.42 -31.88
CA LEU A 7 52.48 -26.06 -31.64
C LEU A 7 52.38 -25.17 -30.40
N LEU A 8 52.14 -23.87 -30.61
CA LEU A 8 51.78 -22.94 -29.53
C LEU A 8 50.32 -23.16 -29.10
N PRO A 9 50.02 -23.28 -27.79
CA PRO A 9 48.65 -23.48 -27.31
C PRO A 9 47.84 -22.18 -27.37
N TRP A 10 46.64 -22.24 -27.95
CA TRP A 10 45.67 -21.14 -27.85
C TRP A 10 45.17 -21.00 -26.39
N LEU A 11 45.58 -19.91 -25.75
CA LEU A 11 44.98 -19.43 -24.50
C LEU A 11 43.53 -19.01 -24.77
N LEU A 12 42.58 -19.85 -24.35
CA LEU A 12 41.16 -19.52 -24.30
C LEU A 12 40.92 -18.47 -23.21
N LEU A 13 40.80 -17.21 -23.61
CA LEU A 13 40.32 -16.14 -22.73
C LEU A 13 38.81 -16.31 -22.50
N LEU A 14 38.44 -16.82 -21.32
CA LEU A 14 37.07 -16.79 -20.84
C LEU A 14 36.66 -15.33 -20.55
N PRO A 15 35.50 -14.86 -21.04
CA PRO A 15 35.00 -13.54 -20.66
C PRO A 15 34.56 -13.54 -19.19
N PRO A 16 34.72 -12.43 -18.45
CA PRO A 16 34.33 -12.36 -17.05
C PRO A 16 32.81 -12.45 -16.91
N VAL A 17 32.35 -13.34 -16.03
CA VAL A 17 30.95 -13.39 -15.59
C VAL A 17 30.67 -12.11 -14.80
N LEU A 18 29.96 -11.15 -15.40
CA LEU A 18 29.38 -10.06 -14.63
C LEU A 18 28.34 -10.65 -13.67
N LEU A 19 28.63 -10.60 -12.38
CA LEU A 19 27.60 -10.66 -11.35
C LEU A 19 26.67 -9.46 -11.58
N GLY A 20 25.48 -9.73 -12.14
CA GLY A 20 24.41 -8.75 -12.18
C GLY A 20 24.05 -8.32 -10.74
N PRO A 21 23.67 -7.05 -10.52
CA PRO A 21 23.25 -6.60 -9.21
C PRO A 21 22.08 -7.47 -8.72
N GLY A 22 22.19 -7.96 -7.49
CA GLY A 22 21.16 -8.82 -6.92
C GLY A 22 19.80 -8.12 -6.92
N LEU A 23 18.76 -8.83 -7.35
CA LEU A 23 17.37 -8.39 -7.24
C LEU A 23 16.95 -8.38 -5.77
N ALA A 24 17.39 -7.35 -5.04
CA ALA A 24 16.85 -6.94 -3.76
C ALA A 24 15.56 -6.12 -3.97
N ASP A 25 14.68 -6.60 -4.86
CA ASP A 25 13.36 -6.02 -5.08
C ASP A 25 12.36 -6.76 -4.21
N GLY A 26 12.31 -6.36 -2.94
CA GLY A 26 11.15 -6.58 -2.11
C GLY A 26 10.01 -5.73 -2.66
N VAL A 27 9.34 -6.22 -3.71
CA VAL A 27 8.24 -5.53 -4.40
C VAL A 27 7.05 -5.39 -3.43
N GLY A 28 7.11 -4.35 -2.61
CA GLY A 28 5.93 -3.77 -2.00
C GLY A 28 4.97 -3.31 -3.11
N PRO A 29 3.65 -3.35 -2.88
CA PRO A 29 2.68 -2.91 -3.88
C PRO A 29 2.98 -1.46 -4.29
N LEU A 30 3.21 -1.26 -5.59
CA LEU A 30 3.54 0.04 -6.18
C LEU A 30 2.44 1.06 -5.82
N PRO A 31 2.76 2.31 -5.42
CA PRO A 31 1.74 3.28 -5.03
C PRO A 31 0.69 3.47 -6.12
N SER A 32 -0.58 3.56 -5.73
CA SER A 32 -1.65 3.91 -6.67
C SER A 32 -1.58 5.40 -7.03
N HIS A 33 -1.27 5.70 -8.28
CA HIS A 33 -1.17 7.05 -8.81
C HIS A 33 -2.48 7.53 -9.47
N CYS A 34 -2.69 8.85 -9.50
CA CYS A 34 -3.77 9.44 -10.28
C CYS A 34 -3.45 9.36 -11.78
N ALA A 35 -4.49 9.23 -12.62
CA ALA A 35 -4.32 9.23 -14.06
C ALA A 35 -3.68 10.54 -14.57
N PRO A 36 -2.83 10.48 -15.62
CA PRO A 36 -2.32 11.68 -16.27
C PRO A 36 -3.47 12.48 -16.88
N CYS A 37 -3.39 13.80 -16.77
CA CYS A 37 -4.39 14.69 -17.35
C CYS A 37 -4.17 14.79 -18.85
N THR A 38 -5.15 14.36 -19.65
CA THR A 38 -5.11 14.52 -21.10
C THR A 38 -5.39 15.98 -21.48
N PRO A 39 -4.85 16.48 -22.62
CA PRO A 39 -5.05 17.86 -23.04
C PRO A 39 -6.53 18.19 -23.32
N GLU A 40 -7.33 17.22 -23.75
CA GLU A 40 -8.77 17.37 -23.97
C GLU A 40 -9.48 17.69 -22.65
N LYS A 41 -9.14 16.97 -21.57
CA LYS A 41 -9.73 17.16 -20.23
C LYS A 41 -9.31 18.51 -19.63
N LEU A 42 -8.09 18.97 -19.92
CA LEU A 42 -7.60 20.29 -19.51
C LEU A 42 -8.30 21.43 -20.28
N ALA A 43 -8.57 21.26 -21.58
CA ALA A 43 -9.29 22.24 -22.39
C ALA A 43 -10.76 22.43 -21.97
N GLN A 44 -11.35 21.45 -21.29
CA GLN A 44 -12.72 21.49 -20.77
C GLN A 44 -12.84 22.08 -19.35
N CYS A 45 -11.72 22.51 -18.75
CA CYS A 45 -11.73 23.02 -17.38
C CYS A 45 -12.42 24.39 -17.27
N PRO A 46 -13.25 24.61 -16.22
CA PRO A 46 -13.87 25.90 -15.98
C PRO A 46 -12.82 26.97 -15.64
N LEU A 47 -13.07 28.21 -16.06
CA LEU A 47 -12.22 29.35 -15.70
C LEU A 47 -12.29 29.61 -14.19
N VAL A 48 -11.13 29.80 -13.56
CA VAL A 48 -11.08 30.25 -12.16
C VAL A 48 -11.39 31.76 -12.12
N ALA A 49 -12.17 32.18 -11.13
CA ALA A 49 -12.53 33.59 -10.96
C ALA A 49 -11.29 34.49 -10.82
N ALA A 50 -11.28 35.63 -11.52
CA ALA A 50 -10.16 36.58 -11.53
C ALA A 50 -9.86 37.20 -10.15
N SER A 51 -10.80 37.14 -9.21
CA SER A 51 -10.62 37.56 -7.82
C SER A 51 -9.86 36.55 -6.95
N CYS A 52 -9.43 35.42 -7.52
CA CYS A 52 -8.71 34.39 -6.79
C CYS A 52 -7.22 34.77 -6.61
N PRO A 53 -6.68 34.82 -5.37
CA PRO A 53 -5.30 35.21 -5.13
C PRO A 53 -4.27 34.14 -5.56
N GLU A 54 -4.61 32.85 -5.44
CA GLU A 54 -3.74 31.75 -5.84
C GLU A 54 -4.57 30.57 -6.37
N THR A 55 -4.17 30.00 -7.52
CA THR A 55 -4.79 28.78 -8.05
C THR A 55 -4.11 27.52 -7.54
N ALA A 56 -4.90 26.51 -7.20
CA ALA A 56 -4.44 25.17 -6.83
C ALA A 56 -5.23 24.09 -7.57
N ARG A 57 -4.60 22.96 -7.85
CA ARG A 57 -5.26 21.79 -8.46
C ARG A 57 -6.40 21.30 -7.56
N GLN A 58 -7.48 20.81 -8.17
CA GLN A 58 -8.62 20.19 -7.49
C GLN A 58 -8.21 19.13 -6.44
N PRO A 59 -9.08 18.86 -5.44
CA PRO A 59 -8.92 17.72 -4.54
C PRO A 59 -8.91 16.38 -5.28
N GLY A 60 -8.33 15.36 -4.63
CA GLY A 60 -8.15 14.04 -5.22
C GLY A 60 -7.33 14.10 -6.53
N CYS A 61 -7.83 13.41 -7.56
CA CYS A 61 -7.18 13.30 -8.87
C CYS A 61 -7.68 14.31 -9.93
N GLY A 62 -8.62 15.20 -9.59
CA GLY A 62 -9.19 16.19 -10.53
C GLY A 62 -8.12 17.00 -11.25
N CYS A 63 -8.29 17.21 -12.56
CA CYS A 63 -7.26 17.83 -13.42
C CYS A 63 -7.31 19.37 -13.47
N CYS A 64 -8.44 19.97 -13.11
CA CYS A 64 -8.62 21.41 -13.25
C CYS A 64 -8.04 22.18 -12.09
N GLN A 65 -7.89 23.50 -12.29
CA GLN A 65 -7.53 24.44 -11.25
C GLN A 65 -8.79 24.96 -10.54
N THR A 66 -8.63 25.27 -9.27
CA THR A 66 -9.63 25.86 -8.37
C THR A 66 -8.96 26.94 -7.53
N CYS A 67 -9.73 27.80 -6.89
CA CYS A 67 -9.14 28.78 -5.98
C CYS A 67 -8.61 28.12 -4.72
N ALA A 68 -7.39 28.49 -4.30
CA ALA A 68 -6.76 27.96 -3.11
C ALA A 68 -7.35 28.61 -1.83
N LEU A 69 -7.38 27.85 -0.74
CA LEU A 69 -7.84 28.32 0.57
C LEU A 69 -6.76 29.11 1.29
N GLY A 70 -7.15 30.26 1.83
CA GLY A 70 -6.30 31.13 2.64
C GLY A 70 -6.10 30.65 4.08
N PRO A 71 -5.24 31.32 4.86
CA PRO A 71 -4.96 30.95 6.25
C PRO A 71 -6.22 30.99 7.11
N GLY A 72 -6.38 30.01 8.00
CA GLY A 72 -7.52 29.86 8.90
C GLY A 72 -8.81 29.34 8.25
N GLN A 73 -8.90 29.25 6.92
CA GLN A 73 -10.11 28.74 6.26
C GLN A 73 -10.32 27.24 6.49
N PRO A 74 -11.58 26.77 6.57
CA PRO A 74 -11.92 25.37 6.79
C PRO A 74 -11.53 24.50 5.60
N CYS A 75 -10.89 23.36 5.87
CA CYS A 75 -10.31 22.47 4.87
C CYS A 75 -10.45 20.99 5.23
N GLY A 76 -10.30 20.12 4.24
CA GLY A 76 -10.40 18.67 4.39
C GLY A 76 -10.01 17.91 3.12
N VAL A 77 -10.32 16.61 3.10
CA VAL A 77 -9.98 15.69 1.98
C VAL A 77 -10.69 16.08 0.68
N TYR A 78 -11.92 16.59 0.78
CA TYR A 78 -12.79 16.91 -0.35
C TYR A 78 -12.99 18.42 -0.58
N THR A 79 -12.24 19.28 0.12
CA THR A 79 -12.30 20.74 -0.07
C THR A 79 -11.30 21.19 -1.13
N ALA A 80 -11.34 22.47 -1.52
CA ALA A 80 -10.20 23.09 -2.19
C ALA A 80 -8.92 22.94 -1.34
N ARG A 81 -7.75 22.95 -2.01
CA ARG A 81 -6.45 22.86 -1.35
C ARG A 81 -6.06 24.19 -0.73
N CYS A 82 -5.29 24.17 0.36
CA CYS A 82 -4.68 25.37 0.91
C CYS A 82 -3.65 25.98 -0.08
N ALA A 83 -3.45 27.29 0.01
CA ALA A 83 -2.42 28.04 -0.73
C ALA A 83 -0.99 27.55 -0.42
N ARG A 84 -0.01 27.95 -1.25
CA ARG A 84 1.41 27.59 -1.04
C ARG A 84 1.88 27.97 0.37
N GLY A 85 2.71 27.09 0.96
CA GLY A 85 3.20 27.25 2.34
C GLY A 85 2.19 26.87 3.43
N LEU A 86 0.92 26.66 3.10
CA LEU A 86 -0.11 26.19 4.04
C LEU A 86 -0.35 24.68 3.88
N ARG A 87 -0.73 24.02 4.99
CA ARG A 87 -1.22 22.64 5.02
C ARG A 87 -2.53 22.58 5.79
N CYS A 88 -3.43 21.70 5.36
CA CYS A 88 -4.65 21.44 6.11
C CYS A 88 -4.32 20.66 7.37
N ARG A 89 -4.60 21.22 8.55
CA ARG A 89 -4.30 20.63 9.85
C ARG A 89 -5.57 20.56 10.70
N VAL A 90 -5.69 19.53 11.53
CA VAL A 90 -6.71 19.44 12.58
C VAL A 90 -6.01 19.67 13.93
N PRO A 91 -6.59 20.44 14.87
CA PRO A 91 -6.06 20.58 16.22
C PRO A 91 -5.81 19.21 16.88
N PRO A 92 -4.68 19.02 17.60
CA PRO A 92 -4.30 17.72 18.15
C PRO A 92 -5.30 17.19 19.19
N GLU A 93 -6.00 18.09 19.88
CA GLU A 93 -7.04 17.79 20.86
C GLU A 93 -8.33 17.15 20.28
N GLN A 94 -8.51 17.11 18.94
CA GLN A 94 -9.76 16.60 18.36
C GLN A 94 -9.82 15.06 18.32
N PRO A 95 -10.88 14.43 18.90
CA PRO A 95 -11.07 12.99 18.80
C PRO A 95 -11.39 12.56 17.36
N GLY A 96 -10.47 11.83 16.75
CA GLY A 96 -10.57 11.28 15.39
C GLY A 96 -10.20 12.27 14.27
N PRO A 97 -8.92 12.71 14.17
CA PRO A 97 -8.49 13.72 13.19
C PRO A 97 -8.84 13.39 11.73
N LEU A 98 -8.76 12.11 11.33
CA LEU A 98 -9.14 11.66 9.99
C LEU A 98 -10.63 11.93 9.69
N ARG A 99 -11.50 11.78 10.68
CA ARG A 99 -12.95 12.03 10.54
C ARG A 99 -13.25 13.52 10.42
N ALA A 100 -12.49 14.37 11.10
CA ALA A 100 -12.55 15.82 10.96
C ALA A 100 -12.11 16.27 9.55
N LEU A 101 -10.99 15.74 9.03
CA LEU A 101 -10.53 16.01 7.65
C LEU A 101 -11.53 15.54 6.58
N LEU A 102 -12.17 14.37 6.76
CA LEU A 102 -13.22 13.90 5.85
C LEU A 102 -14.47 14.80 5.86
N ARG A 103 -14.66 15.61 6.92
CA ARG A 103 -15.79 16.55 7.09
C ARG A 103 -15.45 18.01 6.79
N GLY A 104 -14.22 18.32 6.36
CA GLY A 104 -13.80 19.71 6.12
C GLY A 104 -13.55 20.53 7.40
N GLN A 105 -13.28 19.86 8.53
CA GLN A 105 -13.15 20.48 9.85
C GLN A 105 -11.69 20.77 10.27
N GLY A 106 -10.73 20.61 9.34
CA GLY A 106 -9.39 21.14 9.52
C GLY A 106 -9.32 22.63 9.18
N THR A 107 -8.18 23.27 9.43
CA THR A 107 -7.90 24.64 8.99
C THR A 107 -6.57 24.73 8.23
N CYS A 108 -6.50 25.64 7.27
CA CYS A 108 -5.25 25.92 6.55
C CYS A 108 -4.29 26.70 7.45
N ALA A 109 -3.23 26.05 7.91
CA ALA A 109 -2.22 26.62 8.80
C ALA A 109 -0.83 26.53 8.15
N PRO A 110 0.15 27.36 8.55
CA PRO A 110 1.51 27.27 8.06
C PRO A 110 2.05 25.84 8.17
N ALA A 111 2.71 25.38 7.11
CA ALA A 111 3.53 24.19 7.16
C ALA A 111 4.75 24.49 8.04
N ALA A 112 4.59 24.34 9.36
CA ALA A 112 5.74 24.30 10.28
C ALA A 112 6.80 23.39 9.66
N GLU A 113 8.01 23.92 9.54
CA GLU A 113 9.16 23.22 8.98
C GLU A 113 9.28 21.88 9.72
N ALA A 114 9.36 20.78 8.97
CA ALA A 114 9.49 19.47 9.59
C ALA A 114 10.83 19.46 10.34
N ASP A 115 10.79 19.15 11.63
CA ASP A 115 11.97 19.13 12.48
C ASP A 115 13.10 18.36 11.79
N LYS A 116 14.19 19.07 11.52
CA LYS A 116 15.43 18.48 11.04
C LYS A 116 15.85 17.41 12.06
N PRO A 117 16.03 16.13 11.68
CA PRO A 117 16.65 15.17 12.57
C PRO A 117 18.06 15.66 12.88
N THR A 118 18.29 16.09 14.12
CA THR A 118 19.63 16.41 14.60
C THR A 118 20.35 15.10 14.83
N ASP A 119 21.01 14.62 13.78
CA ASP A 119 21.91 13.48 13.86
C ASP A 119 23.16 13.92 14.64
N SER A 120 23.22 13.53 15.92
CA SER A 120 24.33 13.77 16.81
C SER A 120 24.91 12.44 17.28
N VAL A 121 25.68 11.82 16.40
CA VAL A 121 26.61 10.74 16.74
C VAL A 121 28.01 11.33 16.73
N GLU A 122 28.48 11.78 17.90
CA GLU A 122 29.90 12.03 18.10
C GLU A 122 30.60 10.71 18.38
N SER A 123 31.56 10.38 17.53
CA SER A 123 32.47 9.25 17.68
C SER A 123 33.74 9.72 18.38
N GLU A 124 34.05 9.17 19.55
CA GLU A 124 35.40 9.21 20.10
C GLU A 124 35.88 7.79 20.45
N ASP A 125 37.07 7.48 19.95
CA ASP A 125 37.84 6.25 20.14
C ASP A 125 38.72 6.38 21.38
N MET A 126 38.84 5.32 22.19
CA MET A 126 40.01 5.05 23.04
C MET A 126 40.13 3.55 23.33
N THR A 127 41.30 2.99 23.05
CA THR A 127 41.64 1.55 23.17
C THR A 127 42.44 1.23 24.45
N LEU A 128 42.51 -0.07 24.82
CA LEU A 128 43.37 -0.72 25.86
C LEU A 128 42.97 -0.39 27.32
N GLU A 129 42.98 -1.29 28.31
CA GLU A 129 43.33 -2.74 28.42
C GLU A 129 42.57 -3.33 29.66
N SER A 130 42.47 -4.64 29.97
CA SER A 130 43.12 -5.85 29.43
C SER A 130 42.28 -7.15 29.63
N THR A 131 42.94 -8.29 29.38
CA THR A 131 42.65 -9.72 29.61
C THR A 131 41.55 -10.17 30.60
N GLU A 132 40.65 -11.05 30.14
CA GLU A 132 40.65 -12.50 30.47
C GLU A 132 39.87 -13.31 29.39
N MET A 133 40.29 -14.56 29.10
CA MET A 133 39.77 -15.40 27.98
C MET A 133 38.91 -16.58 28.42
N THR A 134 37.83 -16.87 27.68
CA THR A 134 37.30 -18.19 27.22
C THR A 134 35.89 -17.99 26.63
N GLN A 135 35.29 -18.80 25.76
CA GLN A 135 35.62 -20.09 25.14
C GLN A 135 35.12 -20.03 23.69
N ASP A 136 35.95 -19.57 22.74
CA ASP A 136 35.66 -19.69 21.31
C ASP A 136 36.93 -20.12 20.57
N GLN A 137 36.76 -20.74 19.40
CA GLN A 137 37.84 -21.20 18.51
C GLN A 137 38.70 -22.40 18.99
N LEU A 138 38.08 -23.53 19.38
CA LEU A 138 38.60 -24.84 18.91
C LEU A 138 37.58 -26.00 18.98
N LEU A 139 36.83 -26.21 17.90
CA LEU A 139 36.88 -27.53 17.28
C LEU A 139 36.71 -27.40 15.76
N SER A 140 37.86 -27.31 15.08
CA SER A 140 37.95 -27.38 13.63
C SER A 140 37.27 -28.66 13.13
N GLN A 141 36.46 -28.47 12.09
CA GLN A 141 36.13 -29.43 11.03
C GLN A 141 36.88 -30.78 11.11
N GLN A 142 36.13 -31.88 11.28
CA GLN A 142 36.48 -33.15 10.63
C GLN A 142 35.19 -33.91 10.29
N LEU A 143 35.09 -34.40 9.06
CA LEU A 143 33.90 -35.07 8.50
C LEU A 143 33.86 -36.58 8.82
N MET A 144 32.69 -37.19 8.57
CA MET A 144 32.37 -38.64 8.45
C MET A 144 31.88 -39.38 9.74
N PHE A 145 30.56 -39.64 9.76
CA PHE A 145 29.80 -40.87 10.09
C PHE A 145 30.36 -41.93 11.08
N PRO A 146 29.53 -42.63 11.91
CA PRO A 146 28.31 -43.31 11.43
C PRO A 146 27.10 -43.37 12.40
N ILE A 147 26.11 -44.18 11.99
CA ILE A 147 24.77 -44.39 12.58
C ILE A 147 24.83 -45.12 13.93
N SER A 148 24.13 -44.60 14.93
CA SER A 148 23.54 -45.40 16.02
C SER A 148 22.19 -44.80 16.45
N GLN A 149 21.30 -45.68 16.92
CA GLN A 149 19.91 -45.35 17.27
C GLN A 149 19.84 -44.72 18.67
N ASP A 150 19.34 -43.49 18.76
CA ASP A 150 18.14 -43.12 19.53
C ASP A 150 17.99 -41.60 19.47
N LYS A 151 16.91 -41.14 18.83
CA LYS A 151 16.56 -39.71 18.77
C LYS A 151 15.05 -39.59 18.87
N SER A 152 14.56 -39.69 20.10
CA SER A 152 13.33 -39.02 20.50
C SER A 152 13.35 -37.60 19.90
N ILE A 153 12.33 -37.27 19.10
CA ILE A 153 12.24 -35.97 18.44
C ILE A 153 12.28 -34.92 19.55
N PRO A 154 13.21 -33.94 19.52
CA PRO A 154 13.30 -32.95 20.58
C PRO A 154 11.94 -32.32 20.81
N TRP A 155 11.42 -32.38 22.04
CA TRP A 155 10.06 -31.93 22.35
C TRP A 155 9.80 -30.48 21.92
N ASN A 156 10.86 -29.66 21.88
CA ASN A 156 10.88 -28.30 21.35
C ASN A 156 10.52 -28.20 19.85
N ALA A 157 10.90 -29.20 19.03
CA ALA A 157 10.54 -29.26 17.62
C ALA A 157 9.07 -29.65 17.44
N ILE A 158 8.56 -30.59 18.27
CA ILE A 158 7.14 -30.98 18.27
C ILE A 158 6.26 -29.80 18.70
N SER A 159 6.61 -29.13 19.80
CA SER A 159 5.83 -27.99 20.31
C SER A 159 5.85 -26.80 19.35
N THR A 160 6.98 -26.51 18.71
CA THR A 160 7.09 -25.50 17.64
C THR A 160 6.20 -25.86 16.45
N TYR A 161 6.25 -27.12 15.99
CA TYR A 161 5.40 -27.60 14.88
C TYR A 161 3.90 -27.50 15.20
N GLU A 162 3.47 -27.96 16.38
CA GLU A 162 2.08 -27.85 16.81
C GLU A 162 1.63 -26.40 17.01
N ASN A 163 2.51 -25.50 17.49
CA ASN A 163 2.21 -24.07 17.56
C ASN A 163 2.03 -23.45 16.16
N MET A 164 2.95 -23.73 15.22
CA MET A 164 2.84 -23.28 13.83
C MET A 164 1.59 -23.83 13.13
N LYS A 165 1.23 -25.09 13.40
CA LYS A 165 0.01 -25.75 12.92
C LYS A 165 -1.24 -25.13 13.53
N ALA A 166 -1.26 -24.87 14.84
CA ALA A 166 -2.37 -24.18 15.52
C ALA A 166 -2.55 -22.75 14.97
N LYS A 167 -1.47 -22.00 14.75
CA LYS A 167 -1.49 -20.67 14.11
C LYS A 167 -2.01 -20.73 12.67
N ARG A 168 -1.60 -21.73 11.89
CA ARG A 168 -2.13 -21.95 10.53
C ARG A 168 -3.63 -22.28 10.56
N ILE A 169 -4.08 -23.08 11.54
CA ILE A 169 -5.49 -23.45 11.71
C ILE A 169 -6.32 -22.26 12.19
N SER A 170 -5.82 -21.41 13.10
CA SER A 170 -6.53 -20.21 13.56
C SER A 170 -6.66 -19.17 12.44
N GLU A 171 -5.60 -18.93 11.66
CA GLU A 171 -5.69 -18.10 10.46
C GLU A 171 -6.67 -18.71 9.45
N LEU A 172 -6.62 -20.03 9.17
CA LEU A 172 -7.57 -20.67 8.25
C LEU A 172 -9.03 -20.59 8.74
N LYS A 173 -9.27 -20.67 10.06
CA LYS A 173 -10.61 -20.45 10.65
C LYS A 173 -11.05 -19.00 10.47
N LYS A 174 -10.20 -18.03 10.84
CA LYS A 174 -10.41 -16.59 10.62
C LYS A 174 -10.65 -16.24 9.15
N TRP A 175 -10.05 -16.94 8.19
CA TRP A 175 -10.35 -16.84 6.75
C TRP A 175 -11.67 -17.50 6.35
N ARG A 176 -12.01 -18.64 6.96
CA ARG A 176 -13.29 -19.36 6.72
C ARG A 176 -14.49 -18.58 7.26
N GLU A 177 -14.34 -17.94 8.42
CA GLU A 177 -15.32 -17.12 9.14
C GLU A 177 -15.62 -15.77 8.46
N GLN A 178 -14.81 -15.35 7.47
CA GLN A 178 -15.07 -14.13 6.71
C GLN A 178 -16.41 -14.20 5.98
N GLY A 179 -17.21 -13.15 6.10
CA GLY A 179 -18.45 -13.00 5.33
C GLY A 179 -18.22 -12.91 3.82
N PRO A 180 -19.29 -12.97 3.01
CA PRO A 180 -19.19 -13.04 1.55
C PRO A 180 -18.48 -11.83 0.93
N CYS A 181 -18.74 -10.61 1.44
CA CYS A 181 -18.09 -9.39 0.96
C CYS A 181 -16.59 -9.42 1.22
N GLN A 182 -16.15 -9.83 2.41
CA GLN A 182 -14.74 -9.84 2.75
C GLN A 182 -13.94 -10.86 1.90
N LYS A 183 -14.56 -12.00 1.56
CA LYS A 183 -13.99 -12.97 0.60
C LYS A 183 -13.88 -12.39 -0.82
N GLU A 184 -14.85 -11.58 -1.25
CA GLU A 184 -14.76 -10.87 -2.54
C GLU A 184 -13.69 -9.77 -2.49
N LEU A 185 -13.62 -8.99 -1.41
CA LEU A 185 -12.65 -7.91 -1.20
C LEU A 185 -11.21 -8.39 -1.37
N TYR A 186 -10.82 -9.48 -0.70
CA TYR A 186 -9.47 -10.03 -0.86
C TYR A 186 -9.22 -10.58 -2.28
N ARG A 187 -10.25 -11.13 -2.94
CA ARG A 187 -10.16 -11.56 -4.34
C ARG A 187 -9.99 -10.37 -5.28
N ALA A 188 -10.67 -9.25 -5.03
CA ALA A 188 -10.54 -8.01 -5.80
C ALA A 188 -9.14 -7.40 -5.63
N LEU A 189 -8.66 -7.27 -4.39
CA LEU A 189 -7.29 -6.82 -4.09
C LEU A 189 -6.23 -7.67 -4.81
N HIS A 190 -6.35 -9.00 -4.74
CA HIS A 190 -5.43 -9.90 -5.45
C HIS A 190 -5.48 -9.73 -6.97
N LYS A 191 -6.67 -9.53 -7.56
CA LYS A 191 -6.81 -9.22 -9.00
C LYS A 191 -6.12 -7.92 -9.37
N LEU A 192 -6.24 -6.87 -8.56
CA LEU A 192 -5.63 -5.56 -8.81
C LEU A 192 -4.10 -5.64 -8.79
N VAL A 193 -3.51 -6.28 -7.77
CA VAL A 193 -2.06 -6.51 -7.69
C VAL A 193 -1.56 -7.30 -8.90
N MET A 194 -2.24 -8.39 -9.26
CA MET A 194 -1.85 -9.23 -10.40
C MET A 194 -2.03 -8.54 -11.76
N ALA A 195 -3.01 -7.65 -11.88
CA ALA A 195 -3.21 -6.85 -13.08
C ALA A 195 -2.11 -5.78 -13.20
N GLN A 196 -1.81 -5.03 -12.13
CA GLN A 196 -0.74 -4.02 -12.08
C GLN A 196 0.63 -4.61 -12.43
N GLN A 197 0.94 -5.82 -11.94
CA GLN A 197 2.19 -6.54 -12.28
C GLN A 197 2.26 -6.99 -13.75
N ARG A 198 1.13 -7.24 -14.41
CA ARG A 198 1.08 -7.80 -15.77
C ARG A 198 0.94 -6.77 -16.88
N SER A 199 0.17 -5.71 -16.64
CA SER A 199 -0.11 -4.71 -17.67
C SER A 199 1.07 -3.76 -17.89
N GLY A 200 1.89 -3.53 -16.86
CA GLY A 200 2.78 -2.36 -16.81
C GLY A 200 2.01 -1.03 -16.93
N GLY A 201 0.67 -1.09 -16.82
CA GLY A 201 -0.26 -0.05 -17.21
C GLY A 201 -1.26 0.16 -16.09
N GLU A 202 -1.40 1.42 -15.70
CA GLU A 202 -2.06 1.83 -14.48
C GLU A 202 -3.59 1.64 -14.54
N ILE A 203 -4.16 1.08 -13.46
CA ILE A 203 -5.58 0.74 -13.37
C ILE A 203 -6.32 1.92 -12.73
N TYR A 204 -6.90 2.80 -13.54
CA TYR A 204 -7.55 4.01 -13.05
C TYR A 204 -9.01 3.83 -12.66
N LYS A 205 -9.68 2.75 -13.09
CA LYS A 205 -11.06 2.43 -12.72
C LYS A 205 -11.17 0.99 -12.22
N PHE A 206 -11.72 0.80 -11.03
CA PHE A 206 -11.93 -0.53 -10.44
C PHE A 206 -12.95 -0.54 -9.30
N TYR A 207 -13.64 -1.66 -9.14
CA TYR A 207 -14.52 -1.91 -8.00
C TYR A 207 -13.76 -2.55 -6.82
N LEU A 208 -13.98 -2.00 -5.61
CA LEU A 208 -13.51 -2.57 -4.35
C LEU A 208 -14.70 -2.70 -3.39
N PRO A 209 -15.12 -3.92 -2.99
CA PRO A 209 -16.28 -4.13 -2.14
C PRO A 209 -16.19 -3.42 -0.79
N ASN A 210 -17.15 -2.54 -0.49
CA ASN A 210 -17.30 -1.90 0.80
C ASN A 210 -17.98 -2.88 1.79
N CYS A 211 -17.22 -3.38 2.76
CA CYS A 211 -17.66 -4.43 3.68
C CYS A 211 -17.82 -3.94 5.12
N SER A 212 -18.85 -4.45 5.79
CA SER A 212 -19.06 -4.28 7.23
C SER A 212 -18.00 -5.03 8.05
N LYS A 213 -17.89 -4.70 9.35
CA LYS A 213 -17.05 -5.45 10.29
C LYS A 213 -17.40 -6.94 10.43
N SER A 214 -18.63 -7.32 10.07
CA SER A 214 -19.09 -8.73 10.04
C SER A 214 -18.84 -9.42 8.69
N GLY A 215 -18.17 -8.75 7.74
CA GLY A 215 -17.82 -9.30 6.42
C GLY A 215 -18.97 -9.34 5.41
N PHE A 216 -20.08 -8.66 5.69
CA PHE A 216 -21.22 -8.48 4.79
C PHE A 216 -21.10 -7.18 3.99
N TYR A 217 -21.93 -6.98 2.98
CA TYR A 217 -21.85 -5.79 2.12
C TYR A 217 -22.51 -4.58 2.80
N HIS A 218 -21.90 -3.40 2.68
CA HIS A 218 -22.63 -2.16 2.85
C HIS A 218 -23.65 -1.98 1.73
N SER A 219 -24.80 -1.37 2.03
CA SER A 219 -25.89 -1.22 1.07
C SER A 219 -25.51 -0.32 -0.11
N ARG A 220 -24.67 0.70 0.08
CA ARG A 220 -24.06 1.46 -1.02
C ARG A 220 -22.70 0.88 -1.39
N GLN A 221 -22.55 0.60 -2.67
CA GLN A 221 -21.29 0.25 -3.32
C GLN A 221 -20.94 1.33 -4.35
N CYS A 222 -19.65 1.55 -4.59
CA CYS A 222 -19.17 2.51 -5.58
C CYS A 222 -17.92 1.98 -6.30
N GLU A 223 -17.74 2.40 -7.54
CA GLU A 223 -16.48 2.22 -8.28
C GLU A 223 -15.43 3.23 -7.79
N THR A 224 -14.16 2.87 -7.83
CA THR A 224 -13.03 3.77 -7.58
C THR A 224 -12.56 4.35 -8.91
N SER A 225 -12.45 5.68 -9.01
CA SER A 225 -11.97 6.40 -10.19
C SER A 225 -10.78 7.29 -9.83
N LEU A 226 -9.62 7.04 -10.43
CA LEU A 226 -8.35 7.75 -10.21
C LEU A 226 -8.04 8.79 -11.31
N ASP A 227 -8.97 8.97 -12.25
CA ASP A 227 -8.96 10.01 -13.29
C ASP A 227 -9.67 11.31 -12.87
N GLY A 228 -10.22 11.35 -11.66
CA GLY A 228 -11.00 12.48 -11.13
C GLY A 228 -12.42 12.58 -11.69
N GLU A 229 -12.95 11.54 -12.34
CA GLU A 229 -14.38 11.43 -12.63
C GLU A 229 -15.19 11.06 -11.37
N SER A 230 -16.50 11.32 -11.39
CA SER A 230 -17.38 10.93 -10.31
C SER A 230 -17.52 9.40 -10.25
N ALA A 231 -17.20 8.83 -9.09
CA ALA A 231 -17.41 7.42 -8.79
C ALA A 231 -18.89 7.03 -9.00
N ALA A 232 -19.16 6.14 -9.96
CA ALA A 232 -20.47 5.55 -10.14
C ALA A 232 -20.82 4.71 -8.90
N CYS A 233 -22.02 4.90 -8.36
CA CYS A 233 -22.49 4.19 -7.16
C CYS A 233 -23.80 3.43 -7.44
N TRP A 234 -24.05 2.37 -6.69
CA TRP A 234 -25.27 1.58 -6.78
C TRP A 234 -25.64 0.96 -5.43
N CYS A 235 -26.91 0.56 -5.29
CA CYS A 235 -27.40 -0.14 -4.10
C CYS A 235 -27.30 -1.66 -4.25
N VAL A 236 -26.95 -2.37 -3.18
CA VAL A 236 -26.87 -3.84 -3.11
C VAL A 236 -27.57 -4.40 -1.87
N TYR A 237 -27.98 -5.66 -1.94
CA TYR A 237 -28.45 -6.40 -0.76
C TYR A 237 -27.28 -6.75 0.18
N PRO A 238 -27.33 -6.39 1.48
CA PRO A 238 -26.22 -6.64 2.42
C PRO A 238 -25.78 -8.10 2.55
N THR A 239 -26.69 -9.04 2.33
CA THR A 239 -26.46 -10.48 2.51
C THR A 239 -25.64 -11.11 1.38
N ASN A 240 -25.77 -10.62 0.15
CA ASN A 240 -25.23 -11.30 -1.05
C ASN A 240 -24.51 -10.39 -2.06
N GLY A 241 -24.59 -9.06 -1.92
CA GLY A 241 -23.89 -8.09 -2.78
C GLY A 241 -24.53 -7.90 -4.16
N LYS A 242 -25.66 -8.55 -4.46
CA LYS A 242 -26.39 -8.34 -5.72
C LYS A 242 -26.96 -6.92 -5.77
N ARG A 243 -26.80 -6.26 -6.92
CA ARG A 243 -27.41 -4.94 -7.20
C ARG A 243 -28.93 -5.02 -7.13
N ILE A 244 -29.54 -4.04 -6.48
CA ILE A 244 -31.01 -3.91 -6.41
C ILE A 244 -31.49 -3.33 -7.76
N PRO A 245 -32.44 -3.99 -8.47
CA PRO A 245 -32.98 -3.46 -9.71
C PRO A 245 -33.77 -2.17 -9.46
N GLY A 246 -33.72 -1.23 -10.40
CA GLY A 246 -34.43 0.06 -10.31
C GLY A 246 -33.79 1.12 -9.40
N SER A 247 -32.70 0.82 -8.67
CA SER A 247 -32.01 1.84 -7.87
C SER A 247 -31.32 2.88 -8.76
N LEU A 248 -31.70 4.16 -8.62
CA LEU A 248 -30.95 5.30 -9.15
C LEU A 248 -29.57 5.41 -8.48
N GLU A 249 -28.66 6.20 -9.04
CA GLU A 249 -27.33 6.42 -8.46
C GLU A 249 -27.45 7.08 -7.06
N PRO A 250 -27.10 6.38 -5.96
CA PRO A 250 -27.35 6.87 -4.62
C PRO A 250 -26.27 7.85 -4.19
N LYS A 251 -26.69 9.00 -3.66
CA LYS A 251 -25.80 10.00 -3.05
C LYS A 251 -25.32 9.55 -1.66
N GLY A 252 -26.02 8.64 -0.99
CA GLY A 252 -25.64 8.09 0.33
C GLY A 252 -26.32 6.76 0.70
N ASP A 253 -25.79 6.07 1.71
CA ASP A 253 -26.31 4.76 2.18
C ASP A 253 -27.79 4.80 2.63
N ALA A 254 -28.25 5.94 3.16
CA ALA A 254 -29.63 6.11 3.62
C ALA A 254 -30.66 5.97 2.48
N GLU A 255 -30.25 6.34 1.25
CA GLU A 255 -31.07 6.22 0.04
C GLU A 255 -31.23 4.74 -0.36
N CYS A 256 -30.19 3.92 -0.14
CA CYS A 256 -30.25 2.48 -0.39
C CYS A 256 -31.13 1.70 0.62
N GLN A 257 -31.39 2.22 1.82
CA GLN A 257 -32.28 1.56 2.79
C GLN A 257 -33.76 1.57 2.36
N GLN A 258 -34.15 2.57 1.55
CA GLN A 258 -35.53 2.71 1.05
C GLN A 258 -35.91 1.48 0.20
N TYR A 259 -35.02 1.07 -0.70
CA TYR A 259 -35.20 -0.11 -1.56
C TYR A 259 -35.09 -1.46 -0.83
N LEU A 260 -34.59 -1.50 0.41
CA LEU A 260 -34.57 -2.71 1.25
C LEU A 260 -35.85 -2.88 2.07
N SER A 261 -36.64 -1.82 2.18
CA SER A 261 -37.90 -1.77 2.95
C SER A 261 -39.15 -1.91 2.06
N SER A 262 -38.97 -2.03 0.75
CA SER A 262 -40.01 -2.36 -0.22
C SER A 262 -40.15 -3.88 -0.32
N PRO A 263 -41.23 -4.50 0.22
CA PRO A 263 -41.61 -5.84 -0.21
C PRO A 263 -42.04 -5.81 -1.68
N GLU A 264 -42.01 -6.99 -2.31
CA GLU A 264 -42.53 -7.24 -3.67
C GLU A 264 -44.03 -6.90 -3.82
#